data_AF-A0A972T6A7-F1
#
_entry.id   AF-A0A972T6A7-F1
#
_cell.length_a   1.000
_cell.length_b   1.000
_cell.length_c   1.000
_cell.angle_alpha   90.00
_cell.angle_beta   90.00
_cell.angle_gamma   90.00
#
_symmetry.space_group_name_H-M   'P 1'
#
loop_
_entity.id
_entity.type
_entity.pdbx_description
1 polymer ?
#
loop_
_entity_poly.entity_id
_entity_poly.type
_entity_poly.pdbx_seq_one_letter_code
_entity_poly.pdbx_strand_id
1 'polypeptide(L)' 'MPRKNSPTKPVRSFRLSYECVRQLKDLAGNMGRSEGDVVEVSIDRMYREELRFGNLMISEGKKPEDNYKVEKAEQ' A
#
# COMPACT_ATOMS: atom_id res chain seq x y z
N MET A 1 27.56 9.74 25.11
CA MET A 1 26.24 9.67 24.48
C MET A 1 25.94 8.22 24.14
N PRO A 2 24.75 7.69 24.48
CA PRO A 2 24.41 6.31 24.12
C PRO A 2 24.21 6.22 22.60
N ARG A 3 24.97 5.35 21.94
CA ARG A 3 24.84 5.06 20.51
C ARG A 3 23.65 4.12 20.32
N LYS A 4 22.56 4.64 19.76
CA LYS A 4 21.40 3.82 19.39
C LYS A 4 21.78 3.03 18.14
N ASN A 5 21.84 1.70 18.23
CA ASN A 5 22.09 0.79 17.09
C ASN A 5 20.90 0.69 16.12
N SER A 6 20.04 1.71 16.05
CA SER A 6 19.00 1.77 15.04
C SER A 6 19.65 2.22 13.72
N PRO A 7 19.53 1.46 12.62
CA PRO A 7 19.92 1.97 11.32
C PRO A 7 19.24 3.32 11.13
N THR A 8 20.01 4.36 10.82
CA THR A 8 19.52 5.73 10.63
C THR A 8 18.72 5.76 9.34
N LYS A 9 17.48 5.26 9.39
CA LYS A 9 16.56 5.28 8.27
C LYS A 9 16.34 6.76 7.87
N PRO A 10 16.33 7.08 6.57
CA PRO A 10 16.09 8.44 6.12
C PRO A 10 14.70 8.88 6.55
N VAL A 11 14.60 10.05 7.18
CA VAL A 11 13.30 10.64 7.57
C VAL A 11 12.64 11.17 6.30
N ARG A 12 11.41 10.71 6.03
CA ARG A 12 10.58 11.20 4.92
C ARG A 12 9.33 11.86 5.49
N SER A 13 8.93 12.99 4.91
CA SER A 13 7.67 13.65 5.19
C SER A 13 6.67 13.35 4.08
N PHE A 14 5.44 13.00 4.47
CA PHE A 14 4.33 12.77 3.56
C PHE A 14 3.27 13.84 3.78
N ARG A 15 2.64 14.28 2.70
CA ARG A 15 1.43 15.12 2.76
C ARG A 15 0.22 14.21 2.58
N LEU A 16 -0.47 13.95 3.68
CA LEU A 16 -1.65 13.10 3.73
C LEU A 16 -2.88 13.95 4.08
N SER A 17 -4.06 13.47 3.69
CA SER A 17 -5.32 14.08 4.13
C SER A 17 -5.48 13.93 5.64
N TYR A 18 -6.28 14.82 6.25
CA TYR A 18 -6.56 14.76 7.68
C TYR A 18 -7.16 13.41 8.11
N GLU A 19 -8.11 12.89 7.33
CA GLU A 19 -8.74 11.59 7.58
C GLU A 19 -7.73 10.43 7.52
N CYS A 20 -6.78 10.47 6.58
CA CYS A 20 -5.74 9.45 6.46
C CYS A 20 -4.82 9.44 7.68
N VAL A 21 -4.42 10.62 8.17
CA VAL A 21 -3.61 10.74 9.40
C VAL A 21 -4.36 10.18 10.60
N ARG A 22 -5.65 10.48 10.73
CA ARG A 22 -6.49 9.95 11.81
C ARG A 22 -6.60 8.43 11.76
N GLN A 23 -6.90 7.87 10.59
CA GLN A 23 -7.00 6.42 10.41
C GLN A 23 -5.68 5.71 10.70
N LEU A 24 -4.56 6.27 10.27
CA LEU A 24 -3.23 5.74 10.56
C LEU A 24 -2.94 5.72 12.06
N LYS A 25 -3.33 6.79 12.77
CA LYS A 25 -3.14 6.88 14.22
C LYS A 25 -4.01 5.86 14.97
N ASP A 26 -5.27 5.72 14.59
CA ASP A 26 -6.18 4.73 15.17
C ASP A 26 -5.68 3.30 14.91
N LEU A 27 -5.20 3.03 13.69
CA LEU A 27 -4.62 1.73 13.31
C LEU A 27 -3.33 1.43 14.08
N ALA A 28 -2.43 2.41 14.19
CA ALA A 28 -1.20 2.28 14.97
C ALA A 28 -1.49 2.01 16.45
N GLY A 29 -2.48 2.71 17.03
CA GLY A 29 -2.96 2.48 18.38
C GLY A 29 -3.50 1.06 18.59
N ASN A 30 -4.36 0.60 17.67
CA ASN A 30 -4.95 -0.75 17.73
C ASN A 30 -3.90 -1.86 17.58
N MET A 31 -2.87 -1.65 16.76
CA MET A 31 -1.81 -2.64 16.51
C MET A 31 -0.68 -2.59 17.55
N GLY A 32 -0.64 -1.58 18.42
CA GLY A 32 0.46 -1.35 19.35
C GLY A 32 1.79 -1.07 18.65
N ARG A 33 1.75 -0.44 17.48
CA ARG A 33 2.92 -0.14 16.62
C ARG A 33 3.11 1.36 16.44
N SER A 34 4.28 1.76 15.96
CA SER A 34 4.50 3.16 15.58
C SER A 34 3.80 3.45 14.26
N GLU A 35 3.36 4.70 14.08
CA GLU A 35 2.77 5.17 12.81
C GLU A 35 3.70 4.89 11.62
N GLY A 36 5.02 5.06 11.80
CA GLY A 36 6.01 4.77 10.76
C GLY A 36 6.08 3.29 10.37
N ASP A 37 5.97 2.37 11.34
CA ASP A 37 5.96 0.92 11.09
C ASP A 37 4.70 0.52 10.30
N VAL A 38 3.55 1.08 10.66
CA VAL A 38 2.28 0.86 9.95
C VAL A 38 2.35 1.40 8.50
N VAL A 39 2.94 2.58 8.30
CA VAL A 39 3.12 3.16 6.96
C VAL A 39 4.08 2.32 6.11
N GLU A 40 5.20 1.86 6.67
CA GLU A 40 6.15 0.99 5.96
C GLU A 40 5.49 -0.31 5.51
N VAL A 41 4.78 -1.00 6.41
CA VAL A 41 4.07 -2.25 6.09
C VAL A 41 2.98 -2.01 5.04
N SER A 42 2.27 -0.89 5.12
CA SER A 42 1.22 -0.53 4.16
C SER A 42 1.82 -0.33 2.77
N ILE A 43 2.95 0.40 2.65
CA ILE A 43 3.62 0.62 1.36
C ILE A 43 4.19 -0.68 0.80
N ASP A 44 4.84 -1.52 1.62
CA ASP A 44 5.35 -2.82 1.17
C ASP A 44 4.21 -3.72 0.66
N ARG A 45 3.08 -3.74 1.37
CA ARG A 45 1.89 -4.49 0.97
C ARG A 45 1.30 -3.96 -0.33
N MET A 46 1.15 -2.64 -0.47
CA MET A 46 0.67 -2.01 -1.70
C MET A 46 1.59 -2.36 -2.88
N TYR A 47 2.91 -2.21 -2.73
CA TYR A 47 3.87 -2.53 -3.77
C TYR A 47 3.85 -4.02 -4.17
N ARG A 48 3.71 -4.91 -3.19
CA ARG A 48 3.55 -6.36 -3.46
C ARG A 48 2.23 -6.68 -4.15
N GLU A 49 1.15 -6.02 -3.75
CA GLU A 49 -0.15 -6.18 -4.39
C GLU A 49 -0.10 -5.62 -5.82
N GLU A 50 0.54 -4.48 -6.07
CA GLU A 50 0.79 -3.94 -7.41
C GLU A 50 1.59 -4.92 -8.28
N LEU A 51 2.67 -5.52 -7.77
CA LEU A 51 3.45 -6.53 -8.49
C LEU A 51 2.66 -7.81 -8.76
N ARG A 52 1.94 -8.32 -7.75
CA ARG A 52 1.18 -9.57 -7.82
C ARG A 52 0.01 -9.45 -8.78
N PHE A 53 -0.66 -8.30 -8.75
CA PHE A 53 -1.83 -8.05 -9.57
C PHE A 53 -1.50 -7.33 -10.87
N GLY A 54 -0.26 -6.86 -11.04
CA GLY A 54 0.49 -6.49 -12.25
C GLY A 54 -0.11 -5.42 -13.19
N ASN A 55 -1.43 -5.24 -13.15
CA ASN A 55 -2.27 -4.62 -14.17
C ASN A 55 -3.69 -4.27 -13.65
N LEU A 56 -4.01 -4.50 -12.37
CA LEU A 56 -5.36 -4.27 -11.81
C LEU A 56 -5.64 -2.83 -11.38
N MET A 57 -4.62 -1.96 -11.39
CA MET A 57 -4.86 -0.53 -11.53
C MET A 57 -5.31 -0.34 -12.97
N ILE A 58 -6.62 -0.27 -13.16
CA ILE A 58 -7.31 0.19 -14.35
C ILE A 58 -6.44 1.30 -14.98
N SER A 59 -5.68 0.98 -16.04
CA SER A 59 -5.05 2.02 -16.83
C SER A 59 -6.20 2.92 -17.26
N GLU A 60 -6.14 4.23 -16.99
CA GLU A 60 -7.17 5.18 -17.40
C GLU A 60 -7.58 4.90 -18.85
N GLY A 61 -8.73 4.25 -19.07
CA GLY A 61 -9.19 3.82 -20.39
C GLY A 61 -9.58 2.35 -20.58
N LYS A 62 -9.23 1.40 -19.68
CA LYS A 62 -9.68 0.00 -19.83
C LYS A 62 -10.99 -0.27 -19.10
N LYS A 63 -12.00 -0.71 -19.84
CA LYS A 63 -13.31 -1.09 -19.28
C LYS A 63 -13.19 -2.46 -18.60
N PRO A 64 -13.91 -2.72 -17.50
CA PRO A 64 -13.87 -4.00 -16.79
C PRO A 64 -14.32 -5.20 -17.65
N GLU A 65 -14.95 -4.95 -18.81
CA GLU A 65 -15.37 -5.94 -19.81
C GLU A 65 -14.18 -6.65 -20.49
N ASP A 66 -13.01 -6.01 -20.59
CA ASP A 66 -11.82 -6.57 -21.27
C ASP A 66 -11.15 -7.72 -20.49
N ASN A 67 -11.50 -7.89 -19.20
CA ASN A 67 -10.95 -8.93 -18.34
C ASN A 67 -11.67 -10.28 -18.45
N TYR A 68 -12.81 -10.35 -19.15
CA TYR A 68 -13.52 -11.60 -19.38
C TYR A 68 -13.22 -12.14 -20.78
N LYS A 69 -12.12 -12.90 -20.92
CA LYS A 69 -11.97 -13.81 -22.07
C LYS A 69 -12.87 -15.02 -21.83
N VAL A 70 -14.10 -14.96 -22.34
CA VAL A 70 -14.92 -16.15 -22.53
C VAL A 70 -14.33 -16.89 -23.72
N GLU A 71 -13.56 -17.95 -23.46
CA GLU A 71 -13.20 -18.91 -24.50
C GLU A 71 -14.51 -19.40 -25.12
N LYS A 72 -14.75 -19.02 -26.38
CA LYS A 72 -15.86 -19.59 -27.14
C LYS A 72 -15.53 -21.07 -27.31
N ALA A 73 -16.33 -21.93 -26.69
CA ALA A 73 -16.35 -23.34 -27.03
C ALA A 73 -16.72 -23.45 -28.51
N GLU A 74 -15.75 -23.76 -29.35
CA GLU A 74 -15.99 -24.15 -30.74
C GLU A 74 -16.64 -25.54 -30.74
N GLN A 75 -17.87 -25.61 -31.27
CA GLN A 75 -18.51 -26.83 -31.76
C GLN A 75 -18.45 -26.84 -33.29
#